data_AF-A0ABD0NNZ4-F1
#
_entry.id   AF-A0ABD0NNZ4-F1
#
_cell.length_a   1.000
_cell.length_b   1.000
_cell.length_c   1.000
_cell.angle_alpha   90.00
_cell.angle_beta   90.00
_cell.angle_gamma   90.00
#
_symmetry.space_group_name_H-M   'P 1'
#
loop_
_entity.id
_entity.type
_entity.pdbx_description
1 polymer ?
#
loop_
_entity_poly.entity_id
_entity_poly.type
_entity_poly.pdbx_seq_one_letter_code
_entity_poly.pdbx_strand_id
1 'polypeptide(L)' 'EVMTVEEESTSCYCLLDTQCCHLLVERPGCYALVGEALTQAAGKRLRLAAFGNMEPNFLNYSIRVYCVDDTPHAFQ' A
#
# COMPACT_ATOMS: atom_id res chain seq x y z
N GLU A 1 -10.24 -17.04 3.48
CA GLU A 1 -11.50 -16.73 2.79
C GLU A 1 -11.35 -15.33 2.21
N VAL A 2 -11.42 -15.20 0.88
CA VAL A 2 -11.30 -13.90 0.20
C VAL A 2 -12.71 -13.36 0.11
N MET A 3 -13.05 -12.35 0.90
CA MET A 3 -14.41 -11.81 0.88
C MET A 3 -14.59 -10.94 -0.35
N THR A 4 -15.59 -11.29 -1.15
CA THR A 4 -16.00 -10.53 -2.33
C THR A 4 -17.17 -9.63 -1.98
N VAL A 5 -17.27 -8.46 -2.61
CA VAL A 5 -18.32 -7.45 -2.34
C VAL A 5 -19.74 -7.99 -2.60
N GLU A 6 -19.86 -9.11 -3.31
CA GLU A 6 -21.11 -9.70 -3.77
C GLU A 6 -21.64 -10.84 -2.89
N GLU A 7 -20.89 -11.29 -1.88
CA GLU A 7 -21.34 -12.33 -0.94
C GLU A 7 -21.85 -11.70 0.38
N GLU A 8 -23.11 -11.99 0.75
CA GLU A 8 -23.73 -11.66 2.03
C GLU A 8 -23.11 -12.43 3.22
N SER A 9 -21.79 -12.33 3.43
CA SER A 9 -21.13 -12.81 4.64
C SER A 9 -20.88 -11.63 5.59
N THR A 10 -21.84 -11.43 6.50
CA THR A 10 -22.05 -10.25 7.36
C THR A 10 -21.00 -10.01 8.46
N SER A 11 -19.78 -10.54 8.36
CA SER A 11 -18.77 -10.45 9.44
C SER A 11 -17.88 -9.20 9.38
N CYS A 12 -17.84 -8.53 8.22
CA CYS A 12 -17.18 -7.23 8.10
C CYS A 12 -17.70 -6.39 6.93
N TYR A 13 -17.52 -5.08 7.01
CA TYR A 13 -17.83 -4.12 5.96
C TYR A 13 -16.59 -3.26 5.65
N CYS A 14 -16.13 -3.23 4.39
CA CYS A 14 -15.07 -2.32 3.94
C CYS A 14 -15.68 -1.16 3.15
N LEU A 15 -15.42 0.06 3.63
CA LEU A 15 -15.64 1.28 2.87
C LEU A 15 -14.31 1.73 2.27
N LEU A 16 -14.21 1.66 0.94
CA LEU A 16 -13.01 2.08 0.21
C LEU A 16 -13.09 3.57 -0.14
N ASP A 17 -12.09 4.33 0.32
CA ASP A 17 -11.81 5.69 -0.12
C ASP A 17 -10.60 5.69 -1.07
N THR A 18 -10.35 6.81 -1.72
CA THR A 18 -9.22 7.09 -2.59
C THR A 18 -7.86 6.74 -1.96
N GLN A 19 -7.68 6.90 -0.64
CA GLN A 19 -6.40 6.71 0.05
C GLN A 19 -6.37 5.64 1.15
N CYS A 20 -7.51 5.08 1.54
CA CYS A 20 -7.60 4.11 2.63
C CYS A 20 -8.83 3.19 2.48
N CYS A 21 -8.88 2.07 3.20
CA CYS A 21 -10.11 1.30 3.46
C CYS A 21 -10.44 1.41 4.95
N HIS A 22 -11.68 1.75 5.25
CA HIS A 22 -12.24 1.65 6.59
C HIS A 22 -12.89 0.28 6.74
N LEU A 23 -12.42 -0.51 7.70
CA LEU A 23 -12.90 -1.85 7.96
C LEU A 23 -13.72 -1.89 9.25
N LEU A 24 -15.02 -2.15 9.14
CA LEU A 24 -15.90 -2.44 10.27
C LEU A 24 -15.96 -3.96 10.47
N VAL A 25 -15.57 -4.45 11.64
CA VAL A 25 -15.53 -5.88 11.99
C VAL A 25 -16.23 -6.10 13.34
N GLU A 26 -16.89 -7.24 13.50
CA GLU A 26 -17.51 -7.61 14.78
C GLU A 26 -16.48 -7.99 15.86
N ARG A 27 -15.31 -8.52 15.46
CA ARG A 27 -14.27 -9.01 16.35
C ARG A 27 -12.88 -8.55 15.89
N PRO A 28 -11.94 -8.27 16.80
CA PRO A 28 -10.55 -8.00 16.45
C PRO A 28 -9.88 -9.21 15.79
N GLY A 29 -8.88 -8.94 14.95
CA GLY A 29 -8.14 -9.97 14.21
C GLY A 29 -7.03 -9.39 13.34
N CYS A 30 -6.37 -10.25 12.56
CA CYS A 30 -5.37 -9.86 11.57
C CYS A 30 -6.03 -9.76 10.20
N TYR A 31 -6.03 -8.57 9.62
CA TYR A 31 -6.65 -8.29 8.33
C TYR A 31 -5.64 -7.62 7.39
N ALA A 32 -5.78 -7.85 6.09
CA ALA A 32 -5.01 -7.20 5.06
C ALA A 32 -5.91 -6.86 3.87
N LEU A 33 -5.74 -5.65 3.32
CA LEU A 33 -6.39 -5.27 2.07
C LEU A 33 -5.53 -5.77 0.90
N VAL A 34 -6.12 -6.61 0.06
CA VAL A 34 -5.49 -7.18 -1.13
C VAL A 34 -6.30 -6.82 -2.38
N GLY A 35 -5.67 -6.83 -3.54
CA GLY A 35 -6.34 -6.57 -4.81
C GLY A 35 -5.64 -7.26 -5.97
N GLU A 36 -6.42 -7.65 -6.98
CA GLU A 36 -5.96 -8.26 -8.22
C GLU A 36 -6.32 -7.35 -9.41
N ALA A 37 -5.39 -7.20 -10.35
CA ALA A 37 -5.63 -6.41 -11.55
C ALA A 37 -6.45 -7.22 -12.56
N LEU A 38 -7.76 -6.95 -12.65
CA LEU A 38 -8.65 -7.62 -13.59
C LEU A 38 -8.56 -7.07 -15.03
N THR A 39 -7.99 -5.87 -15.19
CA THR A 39 -7.84 -5.20 -16.49
C THR A 39 -6.51 -4.46 -16.56
N GLN A 40 -6.07 -4.15 -17.78
CA GLN A 40 -4.88 -3.32 -18.01
C GLN A 40 -5.05 -1.86 -17.56
N ALA A 41 -6.29 -1.42 -17.28
CA ALA A 41 -6.57 -0.09 -16.76
C ALA A 41 -6.36 0.02 -15.24
N ALA A 42 -6.17 -1.12 -14.54
CA ALA A 42 -5.91 -1.11 -13.11
C ALA A 42 -4.57 -0.45 -12.78
N GLY A 43 -4.57 0.49 -11.84
CA GLY A 43 -3.40 1.24 -11.42
C GLY A 43 -3.17 1.19 -9.91
N LYS A 44 -1.91 1.27 -9.49
CA LYS A 44 -1.48 1.43 -8.09
C LYS A 44 -0.68 2.72 -7.95
N ARG A 45 -0.92 3.48 -6.89
CA ARG A 45 -0.11 4.65 -6.53
C ARG A 45 1.15 4.20 -5.79
N LEU A 46 2.30 4.73 -6.21
CA LEU A 46 3.60 4.47 -5.61
C LEU A 46 4.26 5.79 -5.21
N ARG A 47 5.14 5.74 -4.22
CA ARG A 47 6.03 6.84 -3.85
C ARG A 47 7.47 6.51 -4.21
N LEU A 48 8.19 7.53 -4.68
CA LEU A 48 9.63 7.45 -4.91
C LEU A 48 10.35 8.19 -3.78
N ALA A 49 11.36 7.56 -3.19
CA ALA A 49 12.30 8.24 -2.30
C ALA A 49 13.73 8.01 -2.78
N ALA A 50 14.50 9.09 -2.83
CA ALA A 50 15.90 9.07 -3.20
C ALA A 50 16.77 9.47 -2.00
N PHE A 51 17.72 8.61 -1.65
CA PHE A 51 18.66 8.83 -0.56
C PHE A 51 20.07 8.85 -1.12
N GLY A 52 20.74 9.99 -1.03
CA GLY A 52 22.15 10.16 -1.42
C GLY A 52 23.09 10.02 -0.22
N ASN A 53 24.33 9.65 -0.47
CA ASN A 53 25.39 9.79 0.53
C ASN A 53 25.83 11.26 0.65
N MET A 54 26.02 11.78 1.87
CA MET A 54 26.59 13.11 2.13
C MET A 54 28.12 13.09 2.30
N GLU A 55 28.77 11.95 2.03
CA GLU A 55 30.22 11.83 2.15
C GLU A 55 30.96 12.90 1.32
N PRO A 56 31.96 13.58 1.91
CA PRO A 56 32.69 14.67 1.27
C PRO A 56 33.67 14.21 0.17
N ASN A 57 33.76 12.90 -0.10
CA ASN A 57 34.63 12.36 -1.14
C ASN A 57 33.92 12.38 -2.51
N PHE A 58 34.25 13.39 -3.32
CA PHE A 58 33.73 13.64 -4.67
C PHE A 58 33.87 12.49 -5.69
N LEU A 59 34.56 11.40 -5.35
CA LEU A 59 34.86 10.30 -6.28
C LEU A 59 33.86 9.14 -6.21
N ASN A 60 33.02 9.05 -5.17
CA ASN A 60 32.05 7.95 -5.00
C ASN A 60 30.67 8.50 -4.61
N TYR A 61 29.90 8.94 -5.60
CA TYR A 61 28.52 9.35 -5.39
C TYR A 61 27.56 8.16 -5.60
N SER A 62 26.66 7.93 -4.64
CA SER A 62 25.64 6.89 -4.72
C SER A 62 24.30 7.46 -4.29
N ILE A 63 23.28 7.27 -5.14
CA ILE A 63 21.87 7.52 -4.83
C ILE A 63 21.15 6.18 -4.80
N ARG A 64 20.42 5.91 -3.72
CA ARG A 64 19.48 4.79 -3.61
C ARG A 64 18.07 5.32 -3.86
N VAL A 65 17.42 4.79 -4.89
CA VAL A 65 16.03 5.14 -5.22
C VAL A 65 15.14 3.96 -4.82
N TYR A 66 14.13 4.23 -4.01
CA TYR A 66 13.14 3.27 -3.54
C TYR A 66 11.79 3.58 -4.17
N CYS A 67 11.19 2.56 -4.78
CA CYS A 67 9.80 2.57 -5.20
C CYS A 67 8.98 1.83 -4.12
N VAL A 68 8.18 2.55 -3.37
CA VAL A 68 7.39 1.99 -2.26
C VAL A 68 5.92 2.28 -2.44
N ASP A 69 5.09 1.62 -1.64
CA ASP A 69 3.65 1.83 -1.64
C ASP A 69 3.30 3.25 -1.17
N ASP A 70 2.30 3.86 -1.81
CA ASP A 70 1.77 5.18 -1.41
C ASP A 70 0.91 5.06 -0.14
N THR A 71 1.55 4.68 0.97
CA THR A 71 0.96 4.61 2.31
C THR A 71 1.77 5.46 3.30
N PRO A 72 1.15 6.00 4.37
CA PRO A 72 1.85 6.78 5.39
C PRO A 72 3.00 6.03 6.08
N HIS A 73 2.94 4.69 6.11
CA HIS A 73 3.87 3.83 6.85
C HIS A 73 5.05 3.31 6.00
N ALA A 74 5.06 3.57 4.69
CA ALA A 74 6.05 3.01 3.78
C ALA A 74 7.50 3.51 4.01
N PHE A 75 7.67 4.61 4.76
CA PHE A 75 8.98 5.21 5.08
C PHE A 75 9.22 5.36 6.60
N GLN A 76 8.51 4.61 7.43
CA GLN A 76 8.84 4.49 8.87
C GLN A 76 10.07 3.60 9.07
#